data_AF-A0A1H0T585-F1
#
_entry.id   AF-A0A1H0T585-F1
#
_cell.length_a   1.000
_cell.length_b   1.000
_cell.length_c   1.000
_cell.angle_alpha   90.00
_cell.angle_beta   90.00
_cell.angle_gamma   90.00
#
_symmetry.space_group_name_H-M   'P 1'
#
loop_
_entity.id
_entity.type
_entity.pdbx_description
1 polymer ?
#
loop_
_entity_poly.entity_id
_entity_poly.type
_entity_poly.pdbx_seq_one_letter_code
_entity_poly.pdbx_strand_id
1 'polypeptide(L)'
;MEIKLYPPNKQGTGQFDNGKITEQKPIGFPGEGSEVMRVGPLFYWAWAKADKVGYIPKHPHQGFEIITYVVSGKAEHGDSLGTKSVVGPGGIQVMQTGSGVWHEEGFVGPNMEGFQI
;
A
#
# COMPACT_ATOMS: atom_id res chain seq x y z
N MET A 1 -24.59 4.06 20.51
CA MET A 1 -23.39 3.87 19.66
C MET A 1 -23.79 4.26 18.26
N GLU A 2 -23.08 5.20 17.64
CA GLU A 2 -23.28 5.58 16.24
C GLU A 2 -22.22 4.88 15.40
N ILE A 3 -22.63 4.13 14.37
CA ILE A 3 -21.72 3.46 13.43
C ILE A 3 -21.80 4.21 12.11
N LYS A 4 -20.63 4.66 11.62
CA LYS A 4 -20.51 5.29 10.30
C LYS A 4 -20.00 4.25 9.30
N LEU A 5 -20.72 4.11 8.19
CA LEU A 5 -20.39 3.17 7.11
C LEU A 5 -19.81 3.94 5.92
N TYR A 6 -18.66 3.49 5.42
CA TYR A 6 -17.97 4.04 4.26
C TYR A 6 -17.89 2.98 3.15
N PRO A 7 -18.96 2.80 2.36
CA PRO A 7 -19.00 1.87 1.24
C PRO A 7 -17.95 2.17 0.15
N PRO A 8 -17.65 1.20 -0.73
CA PRO A 8 -16.67 1.32 -1.82
C PRO A 8 -16.74 2.60 -2.66
N ASN A 9 -17.93 3.13 -2.94
CA ASN A 9 -18.13 4.35 -3.72
C ASN A 9 -17.72 5.64 -2.98
N LYS A 10 -17.37 5.55 -1.70
CA LYS A 10 -16.87 6.64 -0.85
C LYS A 10 -15.37 6.52 -0.56
N GLN A 11 -14.72 5.53 -1.18
CA GLN A 11 -13.30 5.26 -1.02
C GLN A 11 -12.54 5.81 -2.22
N GLY A 12 -11.30 6.23 -2.02
CA GLY A 12 -10.44 6.66 -3.10
C GLY A 12 -10.02 5.48 -3.97
N THR A 13 -9.50 5.78 -5.15
CA THR A 13 -8.88 4.77 -6.03
C THR A 13 -7.52 5.24 -6.51
N GLY A 14 -6.70 4.30 -6.94
CA GLY A 14 -5.34 4.56 -7.40
C GLY A 14 -4.88 3.52 -8.41
N GLN A 15 -3.79 3.85 -9.12
CA GLN A 15 -3.13 2.88 -9.98
C GLN A 15 -1.64 3.19 -10.10
N PHE A 16 -0.85 2.14 -10.25
CA PHE A 16 0.57 2.21 -10.57
C PHE A 16 0.89 1.35 -11.79
N ASP A 17 2.06 1.61 -12.39
CA ASP A 17 2.56 0.87 -13.56
C ASP A 17 1.52 0.71 -14.67
N ASN A 18 0.90 1.83 -15.06
CA ASN A 18 -0.13 1.89 -16.11
C ASN A 18 -1.33 0.95 -15.86
N GLY A 19 -1.76 0.83 -14.60
CA GLY A 19 -2.93 0.04 -14.23
C GLY A 19 -2.65 -1.43 -13.96
N LYS A 20 -1.37 -1.86 -13.95
CA LYS A 20 -1.03 -3.22 -13.52
C LYS A 20 -1.26 -3.44 -12.03
N ILE A 21 -1.05 -2.39 -11.22
CA ILE A 21 -1.45 -2.35 -9.82
C ILE A 21 -2.61 -1.37 -9.73
N THR A 22 -3.71 -1.80 -9.14
CA THR A 22 -4.89 -0.98 -8.86
C THR A 22 -5.14 -0.96 -7.37
N GLU A 23 -5.69 0.15 -6.89
CA GLU A 23 -5.93 0.35 -5.46
C GLU A 23 -7.33 0.86 -5.19
N GLN A 24 -7.88 0.39 -4.08
CA GLN A 24 -9.01 1.00 -3.41
C GLN A 24 -8.55 1.50 -2.03
N LYS A 25 -8.85 2.75 -1.69
CA LYS A 25 -8.30 3.45 -0.52
C LYS A 25 -9.39 3.80 0.49
N PRO A 26 -9.76 2.91 1.42
CA PRO A 26 -10.65 3.24 2.53
C PRO A 26 -10.21 4.49 3.29
N ILE A 27 -8.90 4.67 3.47
CA ILE A 27 -8.30 5.88 4.05
C ILE A 27 -7.23 6.36 3.07
N GLY A 28 -7.46 7.51 2.44
CA GLY A 28 -6.57 8.07 1.41
C GLY A 28 -5.98 9.41 1.82
N PHE A 29 -4.98 9.86 1.07
CA PHE A 29 -4.42 11.20 1.26
C PHE A 29 -5.36 12.30 0.74
N PRO A 30 -5.27 13.54 1.28
CA PRO A 30 -6.02 14.70 0.77
C PRO A 30 -5.99 14.82 -0.75
N GLY A 31 -7.17 14.82 -1.36
CA GLY A 31 -7.34 14.92 -2.81
C GLY A 31 -7.46 13.59 -3.56
N GLU A 32 -7.32 12.44 -2.89
CA GLU A 32 -7.41 11.11 -3.53
C GLU A 32 -8.82 10.52 -3.62
N GLY A 33 -9.84 11.29 -3.22
CA GLY A 33 -11.25 10.91 -3.35
C GLY A 33 -11.84 10.08 -2.20
N SER A 34 -11.04 9.64 -1.23
CA SER A 34 -11.56 9.02 -0.01
C SER A 34 -12.36 10.04 0.82
N GLU A 35 -13.51 9.63 1.36
CA GLU A 35 -14.23 10.45 2.35
C GLU A 35 -13.56 10.42 3.73
N VAL A 36 -12.77 9.38 4.02
CA VAL A 36 -12.02 9.23 5.28
C VAL A 36 -10.55 9.44 4.99
N MET A 37 -9.94 10.34 5.76
CA MET A 37 -8.53 10.73 5.57
C MET A 37 -7.66 10.35 6.77
N ARG A 38 -8.32 10.04 7.91
CA ARG A 38 -7.63 9.69 9.14
C ARG A 38 -8.57 9.03 10.14
N VAL A 39 -8.09 7.99 10.80
CA VAL A 39 -8.72 7.35 11.97
C VAL A 39 -7.63 7.15 13.03
N GLY A 40 -7.51 8.10 13.95
CA GLY A 40 -6.43 8.11 14.94
C GLY A 40 -5.04 8.20 14.27
N PRO A 41 -4.09 7.29 14.57
CA PRO A 41 -2.78 7.28 13.91
C PRO A 41 -2.83 6.79 12.45
N LEU A 42 -3.88 6.06 12.06
CA LEU A 42 -4.03 5.54 10.70
C LEU A 42 -4.45 6.67 9.75
N PHE A 43 -3.59 7.04 8.82
CA PHE A 43 -3.84 8.11 7.84
C PHE A 43 -3.77 7.62 6.39
N TYR A 44 -3.43 6.35 6.17
CA TYR A 44 -3.43 5.70 4.87
C TYR A 44 -3.85 4.24 5.05
N TRP A 45 -4.66 3.74 4.14
CA TRP A 45 -4.98 2.33 3.99
C TRP A 45 -5.43 2.13 2.55
N ALA A 46 -4.64 1.40 1.77
CA ALA A 46 -4.97 0.92 0.44
C ALA A 46 -5.10 -0.60 0.41
N TRP A 47 -6.11 -1.08 -0.31
CA TRP A 47 -6.22 -2.45 -0.79
C TRP A 47 -5.75 -2.49 -2.23
N ALA A 48 -4.58 -3.09 -2.45
CA ALA A 48 -3.90 -3.11 -3.73
C ALA A 48 -4.00 -4.49 -4.38
N LYS A 49 -4.20 -4.51 -5.69
CA LYS A 49 -4.35 -5.72 -6.51
C LYS A 49 -3.54 -5.64 -7.78
N ALA A 50 -2.97 -6.76 -8.20
CA ALA A 50 -2.28 -6.89 -9.47
C ALA A 50 -2.51 -8.27 -10.11
N ASP A 51 -3.16 -8.30 -11.28
CA ASP A 51 -3.36 -9.54 -12.06
C ASP A 51 -2.08 -10.00 -12.78
N LYS A 52 -1.17 -9.05 -12.99
CA LYS A 52 0.13 -9.24 -13.64
C LYS A 52 1.21 -8.65 -12.74
N VAL A 53 2.46 -9.03 -13.00
CA VAL A 53 3.61 -8.41 -12.35
C VAL A 53 3.58 -6.90 -12.59
N GLY A 54 3.60 -6.13 -11.51
CA GLY A 54 3.64 -4.67 -11.52
C GLY A 54 4.69 -4.12 -10.57
N TYR A 55 5.22 -2.95 -10.87
CA TYR A 55 6.27 -2.32 -10.07
C TYR A 55 5.93 -0.88 -9.72
N ILE A 56 6.23 -0.49 -8.48
CA ILE A 56 6.21 0.90 -8.05
C ILE A 56 7.66 1.39 -8.02
N PRO A 57 8.05 2.31 -8.91
CA PRO A 57 9.42 2.81 -8.98
C PRO A 57 9.87 3.44 -7.66
N LYS A 58 11.19 3.58 -7.54
CA LYS A 58 11.82 4.18 -6.36
C LYS A 58 11.23 5.57 -6.03
N HIS A 59 10.68 5.71 -4.82
CA HIS A 59 10.04 6.93 -4.32
C HIS A 59 10.34 7.16 -2.82
N PRO A 60 10.23 8.39 -2.30
CA PRO A 60 10.62 8.72 -0.94
C PRO A 60 9.45 8.64 0.06
N HIS A 61 9.76 8.28 1.31
CA HIS A 61 8.89 8.45 2.48
C HIS A 61 9.68 8.91 3.70
N GLN A 62 9.01 9.56 4.66
CA GLN A 62 9.63 10.10 5.88
C GLN A 62 8.61 10.27 7.02
N GLY A 63 9.01 9.98 8.25
CA GLY A 63 8.26 10.33 9.47
C GLY A 63 7.11 9.39 9.84
N PHE A 64 6.98 8.24 9.19
CA PHE A 64 5.97 7.23 9.52
C PHE A 64 6.44 5.80 9.24
N GLU A 65 5.61 4.84 9.62
CA GLU A 65 5.83 3.41 9.38
C GLU A 65 4.87 2.96 8.28
N ILE A 66 5.34 2.07 7.41
CA ILE A 66 4.53 1.46 6.36
C ILE A 66 4.44 -0.02 6.64
N ILE A 67 3.23 -0.57 6.60
CA ILE A 67 2.97 -1.99 6.78
C ILE A 67 2.39 -2.55 5.48
N THR A 68 3.10 -3.51 4.89
CA THR A 68 2.57 -4.33 3.80
C THR A 68 2.08 -5.66 4.37
N TYR A 69 0.79 -5.97 4.22
CA TYR A 69 0.25 -7.31 4.48
C TYR A 69 -0.13 -8.00 3.18
N VAL A 70 0.43 -9.18 2.91
CA VAL A 70 0.19 -9.91 1.67
C VAL A 70 -0.95 -10.90 1.84
N VAL A 71 -2.03 -10.74 1.08
CA VAL A 71 -3.18 -11.65 1.06
C VAL A 71 -2.93 -12.81 0.09
N SER A 72 -2.45 -12.50 -1.12
CA SER A 72 -2.09 -13.49 -2.16
C SER A 72 -0.95 -12.96 -3.04
N GLY A 73 -0.30 -13.84 -3.80
CA GLY A 73 0.90 -13.48 -4.56
C GLY A 73 2.11 -13.23 -3.65
N LYS A 74 3.02 -12.34 -4.06
CA LYS A 74 4.16 -11.91 -3.25
C LYS A 74 4.43 -10.42 -3.45
N ALA A 75 4.91 -9.77 -2.40
CA ALA A 75 5.43 -8.40 -2.44
C ALA A 75 6.96 -8.43 -2.32
N GLU A 76 7.64 -7.74 -3.22
CA GLU A 76 9.08 -7.48 -3.19
C GLU A 76 9.31 -6.06 -2.71
N HIS A 77 10.34 -5.86 -1.89
CA HIS A 77 10.76 -4.56 -1.35
C HIS A 77 12.24 -4.36 -1.56
N GLY A 78 12.63 -3.15 -1.96
CA GLY A 78 14.01 -2.68 -1.97
C GLY A 78 14.10 -1.25 -1.45
N ASP A 79 15.15 -0.90 -0.70
CA ASP A 79 15.32 0.47 -0.19
C ASP A 79 16.75 1.01 -0.25
N SER A 80 16.88 2.31 0.05
CA SER A 80 18.15 3.04 0.07
C SER A 80 19.10 2.66 1.20
N LEU A 81 18.66 1.86 2.18
CA LEU A 81 19.53 1.31 3.23
C LEU A 81 20.15 -0.03 2.79
N GLY A 82 19.78 -0.53 1.61
CA GLY A 82 20.25 -1.80 1.07
C GLY A 82 19.39 -2.99 1.47
N THR A 83 18.25 -2.77 2.14
CA THR A 83 17.31 -3.83 2.47
C THR A 83 16.71 -4.39 1.18
N LYS A 84 16.60 -5.71 1.11
CA LYS A 84 15.83 -6.42 0.08
C LYS A 84 15.03 -7.51 0.74
N SER A 85 13.74 -7.61 0.44
CA SER A 85 12.90 -8.67 1.00
C SER A 85 11.80 -9.08 0.03
N VAL A 86 11.30 -10.31 0.21
CA VAL A 86 10.14 -10.84 -0.48
C VAL A 86 9.21 -11.45 0.55
N VAL A 87 7.96 -11.01 0.58
CA VAL A 87 6.93 -11.48 1.51
C VAL A 87 5.82 -12.17 0.74
N GLY A 88 5.43 -13.37 1.19
CA GLY A 88 4.35 -14.16 0.62
C GLY A 88 3.06 -14.10 1.43
N PRO A 89 2.03 -14.86 1.03
CA PRO A 89 0.69 -14.80 1.64
C PRO A 89 0.69 -15.03 3.16
N GLY A 90 -0.06 -14.20 3.88
CA GLY A 90 -0.12 -14.17 5.35
C GLY A 90 1.08 -13.48 6.02
N GLY A 91 2.08 -13.07 5.24
CA GLY A 91 3.25 -12.37 5.73
C GLY A 91 3.05 -10.86 5.85
N ILE A 92 3.85 -10.25 6.73
CA ILE A 92 3.91 -8.81 6.95
C ILE A 92 5.33 -8.32 6.67
N GLN A 93 5.44 -7.19 6.00
CA GLN A 93 6.64 -6.35 5.96
C GLN A 93 6.34 -5.04 6.69
N VAL A 94 7.31 -4.55 7.46
CA VAL A 94 7.23 -3.24 8.14
C VAL A 94 8.46 -2.44 7.76
N MET A 95 8.27 -1.19 7.33
CA MET A 95 9.33 -0.23 7.09
C MET A 95 9.16 0.98 8.01
N GLN A 96 10.18 1.25 8.83
CA GLN A 96 10.24 2.47 9.63
C GLN A 96 11.05 3.52 8.88
N THR A 97 10.39 4.55 8.35
CA THR A 97 11.03 5.51 7.43
C THR A 97 11.96 6.51 8.14
N GLY A 98 11.72 6.76 9.43
CA GLY A 98 12.55 7.66 10.25
C GLY A 98 12.73 9.04 9.62
N SER A 99 13.99 9.48 9.48
CA SER A 99 14.35 10.76 8.86
C SER A 99 14.24 10.77 7.33
N GLY A 100 13.94 9.64 6.69
CA GLY A 100 13.75 9.53 5.25
C GLY A 100 14.36 8.26 4.68
N VAL A 101 13.62 7.60 3.79
CA VAL A 101 14.07 6.43 3.02
C VAL A 101 13.49 6.51 1.61
N TRP A 102 14.27 6.08 0.62
CA TRP A 102 13.76 5.82 -0.72
C TRP A 102 13.55 4.33 -0.89
N HIS A 103 12.38 3.92 -1.36
CA HIS A 103 12.06 2.51 -1.55
C HIS A 103 11.31 2.26 -2.86
N GLU A 104 11.36 1.01 -3.31
CA GLU A 104 10.67 0.50 -4.50
C GLU A 104 9.98 -0.81 -4.16
N GLU A 105 8.85 -1.07 -4.82
CA GLU A 105 8.01 -2.22 -4.53
C GLU A 105 7.71 -3.01 -5.80
N GLY A 106 7.62 -4.33 -5.68
CA GLY A 106 7.22 -5.24 -6.75
C GLY A 106 6.05 -6.10 -6.31
N PHE A 107 4.97 -6.11 -7.06
CA PHE A 107 3.85 -7.03 -6.84
C PHE A 107 3.99 -8.16 -7.85
N VAL A 108 4.44 -9.33 -7.37
CA VAL A 108 4.85 -10.45 -8.23
C VAL A 108 3.97 -11.68 -8.03
N GLY A 109 3.74 -12.39 -9.14
CA GLY A 109 2.83 -13.54 -9.21
C GLY A 109 1.43 -13.15 -9.71
N PRO A 110 0.65 -14.13 -10.21
CA PRO A 110 -0.71 -13.88 -10.66
C PRO A 110 -1.61 -13.58 -9.47
N ASN A 111 -2.56 -12.66 -9.64
CA ASN A 111 -3.57 -12.30 -8.64
C ASN A 111 -2.92 -11.90 -7.29
N MET A 112 -1.91 -11.03 -7.33
CA MET A 112 -1.36 -10.44 -6.10
C MET A 112 -2.43 -9.57 -5.46
N GLU A 113 -2.62 -9.75 -4.16
CA GLU A 113 -3.49 -8.93 -3.34
C GLU A 113 -2.79 -8.59 -2.03
N GLY A 114 -2.85 -7.34 -1.60
CA GLY A 114 -2.25 -6.89 -0.35
C GLY A 114 -2.86 -5.62 0.21
N PHE A 115 -2.56 -5.34 1.47
CA PHE A 115 -2.85 -4.07 2.11
C PHE A 115 -1.57 -3.28 2.27
N GLN A 116 -1.61 -2.00 1.86
CA GLN A 116 -0.64 -0.98 2.24
C GLN A 116 -1.29 -0.11 3.31
N ILE A 117 -0.61 0.04 4.45
CA ILE A 117 -1.12 0.68 5.66
C ILE A 117 -0.08 1.67 6.17
#